data_AF-A0A2T0LCN6-F1
#
_entry.id   AF-A0A2T0LCN6-F1
#
_cell.length_a   1.000
_cell.length_b   1.000
_cell.length_c   1.000
_cell.angle_alpha   90.00
_cell.angle_beta   90.00
_cell.angle_gamma   90.00
#
_symmetry.space_group_name_H-M   'P 1'
#
loop_
_entity.id
_entity.type
_entity.pdbx_description
1 polymer ?
#
loop_
_entity_poly.entity_id
_entity_poly.type
_entity_poly.pdbx_seq_one_letter_code
_entity_poly.pdbx_strand_id
1 'polypeptide(L)'
;MEDKRREPAPFQLITRDEEKKLPSPVVRWIASAKAKRGTHLFTYDDRQYLLITAGVRPNPGYRLTLSQIRSGKQGWEIVVKESGPQPGKVYPQVLFVPYLLGEVRKTVKVIEEGTGKPFGADRDPDAPLQ
;
A
#
# COMPACT_ATOMS: atom_id res chain seq x y z
N MET A 1 -17.69 -3.29 34.03
CA MET A 1 -17.51 -3.76 32.64
C MET A 1 -16.28 -3.05 32.11
N GLU A 2 -15.20 -3.78 31.93
CA GLU A 2 -13.89 -3.22 31.62
C GLU A 2 -13.86 -2.76 30.16
N ASP A 3 -13.74 -1.44 29.96
CA ASP A 3 -13.52 -0.84 28.66
C ASP A 3 -12.11 -1.26 28.20
N LYS A 4 -12.04 -2.40 27.48
CA LYS A 4 -10.81 -2.83 26.81
C LYS A 4 -10.44 -1.75 25.81
N ARG A 5 -9.61 -0.80 26.24
CA ARG A 5 -8.90 0.15 25.37
C ARG A 5 -8.24 -0.67 24.26
N ARG A 6 -8.88 -0.72 23.09
CA ARG A 6 -8.31 -1.38 21.91
C ARG A 6 -7.05 -0.60 21.60
N GLU A 7 -5.89 -1.25 21.68
CA GLU A 7 -4.65 -0.64 21.23
C GLU A 7 -4.84 -0.09 19.80
N PRO A 8 -4.26 1.07 19.47
CA PRO A 8 -4.35 1.60 18.12
C PRO A 8 -3.76 0.60 17.13
N ALA A 9 -4.47 0.40 16.02
CA ALA A 9 -3.99 -0.46 14.94
C ALA A 9 -2.60 0.01 14.46
N PRO A 10 -1.68 -0.91 14.15
CA PRO A 10 -0.32 -0.58 13.72
C PRO A 10 -0.29 0.20 12.40
N PHE A 11 -1.31 0.00 11.56
CA PHE A 11 -1.52 0.66 10.29
C PHE A 11 -3.01 0.94 10.11
N GLN A 12 -3.34 2.18 9.73
CA GLN A 12 -4.70 2.61 9.43
C GLN A 12 -4.77 3.03 7.97
N LEU A 13 -5.56 2.31 7.16
CA LEU A 13 -5.77 2.65 5.76
C LEU A 13 -6.49 4.00 5.66
N ILE A 14 -5.96 4.89 4.83
CA ILE A 14 -6.57 6.16 4.45
C ILE A 14 -7.39 5.93 3.19
N THR A 15 -8.69 6.18 3.30
CA THR A 15 -9.63 6.06 2.18
C THR A 15 -9.48 7.22 1.19
N ARG A 16 -10.08 7.09 0.01
CA ARG A 16 -10.09 8.16 -1.01
C ARG A 16 -10.71 9.47 -0.52
N ASP A 17 -11.70 9.40 0.36
CA ASP A 17 -12.36 10.59 0.90
C ASP A 17 -11.56 11.26 2.02
N GLU A 18 -10.79 10.48 2.78
CA GLU A 18 -9.82 11.02 3.75
C GLU A 18 -8.60 11.59 3.05
N GLU A 19 -8.13 10.98 1.95
CA GLU A 19 -7.01 11.45 1.14
C GLU A 19 -7.23 12.89 0.64
N LYS A 20 -8.46 13.24 0.25
CA LYS A 20 -8.85 14.60 -0.18
C LYS A 20 -8.68 15.65 0.92
N LYS A 21 -8.64 15.24 2.19
CA LYS A 21 -8.51 16.11 3.36
C LYS A 21 -7.08 16.21 3.86
N LEU A 22 -6.13 15.54 3.19
CA LEU A 22 -4.73 15.52 3.62
C LEU A 22 -4.04 16.88 3.41
N PRO A 23 -3.06 17.21 4.26
CA PRO A 23 -2.24 18.40 4.09
C PRO A 23 -1.52 18.39 2.74
N SER A 24 -1.39 19.56 2.12
CA SER A 24 -0.72 19.69 0.82
C SER A 24 0.69 19.09 0.75
N PRO A 25 1.54 19.15 1.81
CA PRO A 25 2.83 18.45 1.80
C PRO A 25 2.72 16.94 1.59
N VAL A 26 1.75 16.29 2.25
CA VAL A 26 1.49 14.85 2.12
C VAL A 26 0.99 14.52 0.71
N VAL A 27 0.07 15.33 0.18
CA VAL A 27 -0.45 15.15 -1.19
C VAL A 27 0.66 15.27 -2.24
N ARG A 28 1.57 16.25 -2.11
CA ARG A 28 2.72 16.40 -3.02
C ARG A 28 3.67 15.22 -2.93
N TRP A 29 3.95 14.73 -1.72
CA TRP A 29 4.75 13.54 -1.53
C TRP A 29 4.12 12.32 -2.23
N ILE A 30 2.82 12.06 -2.05
CA ILE A 30 2.10 10.98 -2.73
C ILE A 30 2.26 11.11 -4.25
N ALA A 31 2.06 12.31 -4.80
CA ALA A 31 2.19 12.55 -6.25
C ALA A 31 3.59 12.23 -6.79
N SER A 32 4.64 12.58 -6.04
CA SER A 32 6.04 12.30 -6.42
C SER A 32 6.46 10.83 -6.28
N ALA A 33 5.88 10.12 -5.31
CA ALA A 33 6.29 8.76 -4.95
C ALA A 33 5.50 7.67 -5.69
N LYS A 34 4.21 7.90 -5.96
CA LYS A 34 3.29 6.86 -6.47
C LYS A 34 3.71 6.21 -7.80
N ALA A 35 4.49 6.90 -8.63
CA ALA A 35 4.94 6.33 -9.90
C ALA A 35 6.01 5.24 -9.72
N LYS A 36 6.74 5.24 -8.61
CA LYS A 36 7.84 4.31 -8.32
C LYS A 36 7.32 3.15 -7.49
N ARG A 37 7.38 1.93 -8.04
CA ARG A 37 7.01 0.70 -7.31
C ARG A 37 7.73 0.66 -5.95
N GLY A 38 7.03 0.23 -4.92
CA GLY A 38 7.61 -0.10 -3.63
C GLY A 38 6.85 0.49 -2.46
N THR A 39 7.57 0.64 -1.35
CA THR A 39 7.07 1.26 -0.13
C THR A 39 7.79 2.56 0.12
N HIS A 40 7.04 3.60 0.47
CA HIS A 40 7.56 4.93 0.72
C HIS A 40 7.02 5.41 2.06
N LEU A 41 7.90 5.96 2.90
CA LEU A 41 7.54 6.55 4.19
C LEU A 41 7.71 8.05 4.13
N PHE A 42 6.82 8.78 4.79
CA PHE A 42 6.90 10.23 4.93
C PHE A 42 6.33 10.67 6.25
N THR A 43 7.06 11.54 6.95
CA THR A 43 6.64 12.07 8.25
C THR A 43 6.23 13.53 8.09
N TYR A 44 5.06 13.87 8.61
CA TYR A 44 4.56 15.23 8.65
C TYR A 44 3.68 15.43 9.89
N ASP A 45 3.95 16.49 10.65
CA ASP A 45 3.18 16.86 11.86
C ASP A 45 3.00 15.69 12.85
N ASP A 46 4.13 15.07 13.23
CA ASP A 46 4.21 13.89 14.11
C ASP A 46 3.45 12.63 13.65
N ARG A 47 2.96 12.62 12.39
CA ARG A 47 2.33 11.46 11.77
C ARG A 47 3.24 10.85 10.73
N GLN A 48 3.31 9.53 10.72
CA GLN A 48 4.04 8.77 9.72
C GLN A 48 3.06 8.18 8.71
N TYR A 49 3.24 8.52 7.43
CA TYR A 49 2.46 8.01 6.32
C TYR A 49 3.25 6.94 5.58
N LEU A 50 2.56 5.88 5.16
CA LEU A 50 3.08 4.80 4.33
C LEU A 50 2.29 4.73 3.04
N LEU A 51 3.00 4.84 1.92
CA LEU A 51 2.49 4.62 0.58
C LEU A 51 3.05 3.28 0.07
N ILE A 52 2.15 2.37 -0.29
CA ILE A 52 2.47 1.09 -0.91
C ILE A 52 1.96 1.17 -2.35
N THR A 53 2.83 1.09 -3.34
CA THR A 53 2.41 1.26 -4.74
C THR A 53 3.01 0.24 -5.68
N ALA A 54 2.20 -0.22 -6.64
CA ALA A 54 2.67 -1.06 -7.74
C ALA A 54 3.47 -0.25 -8.79
N GLY A 55 3.49 1.08 -8.71
CA GLY A 55 4.01 1.96 -9.74
C GLY A 55 3.05 2.07 -10.92
N VAL A 56 3.56 2.55 -12.05
CA VAL A 56 2.77 2.70 -13.29
C VAL A 56 2.37 1.33 -13.86
N ARG A 57 1.11 1.21 -14.27
CA ARG A 57 0.52 0.03 -14.93
C ARG A 57 -0.23 0.45 -16.19
N PRO A 58 -0.32 -0.42 -17.21
CA PRO A 58 -0.88 -0.08 -18.51
C PRO A 58 -2.41 0.05 -18.53
N ASN A 59 -3.09 -0.45 -17.49
CA ASN A 59 -4.54 -0.36 -17.38
C ASN A 59 -5.04 -0.46 -15.92
N PRO A 60 -6.32 -0.09 -15.65
CA PRO A 60 -6.93 -0.18 -14.32
C PRO A 60 -7.28 -1.60 -13.84
N GLY A 61 -7.01 -2.63 -14.64
CA GLY A 61 -7.20 -4.03 -14.25
C GLY A 61 -6.22 -4.50 -13.20
N TYR A 62 -5.08 -3.82 -13.07
CA TYR A 62 -4.13 -4.04 -11.99
C TYR A 62 -4.65 -3.45 -10.68
N ARG A 63 -4.56 -4.22 -9.60
CA ARG A 63 -4.97 -3.78 -8.27
C ARG A 63 -3.91 -4.09 -7.22
N LEU A 64 -3.91 -3.28 -6.18
CA LEU A 64 -3.18 -3.53 -4.95
C LEU A 64 -4.18 -3.57 -3.80
N THR A 65 -4.20 -4.64 -3.02
CA THR A 65 -5.15 -4.85 -1.93
C THR A 65 -4.44 -5.19 -0.64
N LEU A 66 -4.93 -4.65 0.48
CA LEU A 66 -4.51 -5.06 1.82
C LEU A 66 -5.17 -6.40 2.13
N SER A 67 -4.37 -7.46 2.26
CA SER A 67 -4.87 -8.80 2.58
C SER A 67 -5.02 -8.99 4.08
N GLN A 68 -3.97 -8.64 4.83
CA GLN A 68 -3.93 -8.88 6.28
C GLN A 68 -2.93 -7.97 6.97
N ILE A 69 -3.17 -7.66 8.25
CA ILE A 69 -2.16 -7.10 9.15
C ILE A 69 -1.92 -8.13 10.25
N ARG A 70 -0.67 -8.55 10.48
CA ARG A 70 -0.32 -9.57 11.47
C ARG A 70 0.94 -9.22 12.26
N SER A 71 1.14 -9.85 13.41
CA SER A 71 2.41 -9.76 14.13
C SER A 71 3.51 -10.51 13.36
N GLY A 72 4.69 -9.91 13.27
CA GLY A 72 5.89 -10.49 12.70
C GLY A 72 7.07 -10.48 13.68
N LYS A 73 8.22 -11.00 13.27
CA LYS A 73 9.40 -11.14 14.16
C LYS A 73 10.00 -9.81 14.62
N GLN A 74 9.83 -8.74 13.86
CA GLN A 74 10.44 -7.42 14.10
C GLN A 74 9.40 -6.28 14.11
N GLY A 75 8.17 -6.58 14.55
CA GLY A 75 7.07 -5.62 14.56
C GLY A 75 5.83 -6.21 13.87
N TRP A 76 5.15 -5.40 13.08
CA TRP A 76 3.94 -5.80 12.36
C TRP A 76 4.23 -6.02 10.88
N GLU A 77 3.51 -6.95 10.26
CA GLU A 77 3.55 -7.22 8.83
C GLU A 77 2.22 -6.79 8.19
N ILE A 78 2.32 -5.91 7.21
CA ILE A 78 1.23 -5.52 6.32
C ILE A 78 1.35 -6.40 5.07
N VAL A 79 0.48 -7.39 4.96
CA VAL A 79 0.45 -8.32 3.82
C VAL A 79 -0.42 -7.72 2.74
N VAL A 80 0.15 -7.54 1.55
CA VAL A 80 -0.53 -6.96 0.40
C VAL A 80 -0.51 -7.91 -0.79
N LYS A 81 -1.58 -7.90 -1.57
CA LYS A 81 -1.67 -8.63 -2.83
C LYS A 81 -1.69 -7.64 -3.99
N GLU A 82 -0.81 -7.86 -4.96
CA GLU A 82 -0.93 -7.24 -6.28
C GLU A 82 -1.56 -8.24 -7.24
N SER A 83 -2.65 -7.86 -7.90
CA SER A 83 -3.36 -8.70 -8.87
C SER A 83 -3.42 -8.03 -10.23
N GLY A 84 -3.42 -8.84 -11.28
CA GLY A 84 -3.53 -8.39 -12.67
C GLY A 84 -4.97 -8.31 -13.18
N PRO A 85 -5.14 -7.88 -14.45
CA PRO A 85 -6.42 -7.89 -15.15
C PRO A 85 -7.06 -9.28 -15.13
N GLN A 86 -8.38 -9.33 -14.93
CA GLN A 86 -9.10 -10.61 -14.93
C GLN A 86 -9.19 -11.17 -16.36
N PRO A 87 -8.89 -12.47 -16.57
CA PRO A 87 -9.08 -13.11 -17.87
C PRO A 87 -10.50 -12.91 -18.41
N GLY A 88 -10.61 -12.59 -19.70
CA GLY A 88 -11.90 -12.37 -20.36
C GLY A 88 -12.57 -11.01 -20.09
N LYS A 89 -11.97 -10.14 -19.27
CA LYS A 89 -12.46 -8.76 -19.09
C LYS A 89 -11.71 -7.77 -19.96
N VAL A 90 -12.46 -6.83 -20.52
CA VAL A 90 -11.92 -5.70 -21.28
C VAL A 90 -11.56 -4.57 -20.32
N TYR A 91 -10.35 -4.03 -20.47
CA TYR A 91 -9.87 -2.87 -19.72
C TYR A 91 -9.38 -1.79 -20.68
N PRO A 92 -9.63 -0.51 -20.39
CA PRO A 92 -9.10 0.59 -21.19
C PRO A 92 -7.57 0.64 -21.09
N GLN A 93 -6.92 0.97 -22.20
CA GLN A 93 -5.47 1.19 -22.27
C GLN A 93 -5.14 2.59 -21.79
N VAL A 94 -5.04 2.77 -20.48
CA VAL A 94 -4.73 4.05 -19.84
C VAL A 94 -3.79 3.81 -18.66
N LEU A 95 -2.74 4.63 -18.58
CA LEU A 95 -1.79 4.55 -17.48
C LEU A 95 -2.51 4.75 -16.15
N PHE A 96 -2.33 3.77 -15.27
CA PHE A 96 -2.95 3.73 -13.96
C PHE A 96 -1.91 3.44 -12.89
N VAL A 97 -2.12 3.94 -11.68
CA VAL A 97 -1.18 3.76 -10.56
C VAL A 97 -1.94 3.15 -9.38
N PRO A 98 -1.89 1.82 -9.20
CA PRO A 98 -2.45 1.18 -8.01
C PRO A 98 -1.61 1.52 -6.77
N TYR A 99 -2.27 1.97 -5.72
CA TYR A 99 -1.62 2.20 -4.43
C TYR A 99 -2.58 2.06 -3.25
N LEU A 100 -1.99 1.77 -2.09
CA LEU A 100 -2.59 1.88 -0.77
C LEU A 100 -1.86 2.97 -0.01
N LEU A 101 -2.61 3.77 0.73
CA LEU A 101 -2.08 4.83 1.59
C LEU A 101 -2.60 4.60 2.99
N GLY A 102 -1.75 4.80 4.00
CA GLY A 102 -2.21 4.78 5.38
C GLY A 102 -1.25 5.45 6.35
N GLU A 103 -1.73 5.61 7.57
CA GLU A 103 -0.94 6.09 8.71
C GLU A 103 -0.34 4.90 9.45
N VAL A 104 0.94 5.01 9.81
CA VAL A 104 1.69 4.01 10.56
C VAL A 104 1.90 4.50 12.00
N ARG A 105 1.61 3.65 12.96
CA ARG A 105 1.73 3.95 14.41
C ARG A 105 2.69 3.05 15.16
N LYS A 106 3.10 1.94 14.54
CA LYS A 106 4.06 0.97 15.08
C LYS A 106 5.05 0.59 13.97
N THR A 107 6.18 -0.01 14.31
CA THR A 107 7.12 -0.52 13.30
C THR A 107 6.44 -1.57 12.43
N VAL A 108 6.40 -1.32 11.12
CA VAL A 108 5.77 -2.19 10.11
C VAL A 108 6.76 -2.61 9.03
N LYS A 109 6.53 -3.79 8.46
CA LYS A 109 7.10 -4.24 7.20
C LYS A 109 5.98 -4.59 6.23
N VAL A 110 6.17 -4.33 4.94
CA VAL A 110 5.19 -4.70 3.93
C VAL A 110 5.65 -5.94 3.20
N ILE A 111 4.77 -6.93 3.10
CA ILE A 111 5.06 -8.27 2.59
C ILE A 111 4.12 -8.58 1.42
N GLU A 112 4.66 -9.16 0.34
CA GLU A 112 3.87 -9.67 -0.77
C GLU A 112 3.15 -10.97 -0.38
N GLU A 113 1.84 -11.00 -0.59
CA GLU A 113 1.02 -12.22 -0.50
C GLU A 113 1.54 -13.25 -1.52
N GLY A 114 1.65 -14.51 -1.10
CA GLY A 114 2.16 -15.61 -1.92
C GLY A 114 3.66 -15.84 -1.77
N THR A 115 4.48 -14.79 -1.93
CA THR A 115 5.96 -14.94 -1.86
C THR A 115 6.52 -14.81 -0.45
N GLY A 116 5.84 -14.06 0.44
CA GLY A 116 6.36 -13.74 1.78
C GLY A 116 7.57 -12.80 1.78
N LYS A 117 7.97 -12.26 0.61
CA LYS A 117 9.11 -11.35 0.47
C LYS A 117 8.69 -9.90 0.74
N PRO A 118 9.63 -9.01 1.09
CA PRO A 118 9.35 -7.58 1.19
C PRO A 118 8.78 -7.01 -0.12
N PHE A 119 7.68 -6.27 -0.04
CA PHE A 119 7.04 -5.70 -1.22
C PHE A 119 7.96 -4.67 -1.90
N GLY A 120 8.15 -4.83 -3.21
CA GLY A 120 8.99 -3.92 -4.00
C GLY A 120 10.50 -4.20 -3.94
N ALA A 121 10.94 -5.23 -3.22
CA ALA A 121 12.30 -5.76 -3.39
C ALA A 121 12.41 -6.46 -4.75
N ASP A 122 13.43 -6.10 -5.55
CA ASP A 122 13.77 -6.62 -6.89
C ASP A 122 12.83 -7.71 -7.40
N ARG A 123 11.70 -7.26 -7.96
CA ARG A 123 10.81 -8.11 -8.71
C ARG A 123 11.17 -7.93 -10.18
N ASP A 124 11.52 -9.03 -10.83
CA ASP A 124 11.59 -9.08 -12.28
C ASP A 124 10.30 -8.47 -12.86
N PRO A 125 10.37 -7.37 -13.64
CA PRO A 125 9.19 -6.70 -14.19
C PRO A 125 8.32 -7.63 -15.04
N ASP A 126 8.88 -8.75 -15.53
CA ASP A 126 8.19 -9.74 -16.35
C ASP A 126 7.65 -10.95 -15.55
N ALA A 127 7.88 -11.00 -14.23
CA ALA A 127 7.35 -12.10 -13.41
C ALA A 127 5.81 -12.06 -13.36
N PRO A 128 5.12 -13.17 -13.71
CA PRO A 128 3.66 -13.20 -13.76
C PRO A 128 3.03 -12.83 -12.41
N LEU A 129 1.95 -12.05 -12.45
CA LEU A 129 1.14 -11.77 -11.26
C LEU A 129 0.39 -13.05 -10.87
N GLN A 130 0.61 -13.51 -9.64
CA GLN A 130 -0.05 -14.69 -9.06
C GLN A 130 -1.43 -14.34 -8.48
#